data_AF-A0A7V1EIE7-F1
#
_entry.id   AF-A0A7V1EIE7-F1
#
_cell.length_a   1.000
_cell.length_b   1.000
_cell.length_c   1.000
_cell.angle_alpha   90.00
_cell.angle_beta   90.00
_cell.angle_gamma   90.00
#
_symmetry.space_group_name_H-M   'P 1'
#
loop_
_entity.id
_entity.type
_entity.pdbx_description
1 polymer ?
#
loop_
_entity_poly.entity_id
_entity_poly.type
_entity_poly.pdbx_seq_one_letter_code
_entity_poly.pdbx_strand_id
1 'polypeptide(L)'
;MHDEVFYKRSTDAGLTWSEDVRLTPEDSITAVLPSIAVWGSNIHVVWKEQTVYYLAICYRKSEDGGEIWGSIDTIFKTNQDGWYHPWVSARNNNVFIVAIKSGSGGQLVFVKSTNNGNSWMSPQLITKAIDLPRIKNSKVYLLNKERSKNV
;
A
#
# COMPACT_ATOMS: atom_id res chain seq x y z
N MET A 1 8.83 22.01 2.17
CA MET A 1 9.32 20.69 2.61
C MET A 1 8.16 19.73 2.41
N HIS A 2 8.39 18.61 1.74
CA HIS A 2 7.40 17.54 1.54
C HIS A 2 8.01 16.23 2.05
N ASP A 3 7.14 15.28 2.39
CA ASP A 3 7.55 13.97 2.89
C ASP A 3 7.81 13.01 1.75
N GLU A 4 8.72 12.07 1.99
CA GLU A 4 9.12 11.04 1.04
C GLU A 4 9.22 9.68 1.73
N VAL A 5 9.05 8.61 0.95
CA VAL A 5 9.18 7.24 1.47
C VAL A 5 10.57 6.71 1.15
N PHE A 6 11.32 6.38 2.19
CA PHE A 6 12.63 5.75 2.10
C PHE A 6 12.59 4.30 2.59
N TYR A 7 13.47 3.48 2.04
CA TYR A 7 13.70 2.08 2.40
C TYR A 7 15.11 1.91 2.96
N LYS A 8 15.22 1.08 4.00
CA LYS A 8 16.48 0.53 4.48
C LYS A 8 16.27 -0.92 4.89
N ARG A 9 17.33 -1.72 4.81
CA ARG A 9 17.29 -3.14 5.22
C ARG A 9 18.47 -3.52 6.08
N SER A 10 18.27 -4.58 6.83
CA SER A 10 19.32 -5.32 7.52
C SER A 10 19.25 -6.77 7.07
N THR A 11 20.42 -7.37 6.83
CA THR A 11 20.56 -8.78 6.45
C THR A 11 21.17 -9.63 7.58
N ASP A 12 21.48 -9.00 8.72
CA ASP A 12 22.20 -9.57 9.85
C ASP A 12 21.42 -9.38 11.17
N ALA A 13 20.10 -9.55 11.11
CA ALA A 13 19.19 -9.45 12.26
C ALA A 13 19.24 -8.10 13.01
N GLY A 14 19.54 -7.03 12.29
CA GLY A 14 19.51 -5.65 12.79
C GLY A 14 20.85 -5.14 13.32
N LEU A 15 21.94 -5.90 13.17
CA LEU A 15 23.28 -5.48 13.62
C LEU A 15 23.83 -4.35 12.74
N THR A 16 23.64 -4.45 11.42
CA THR A 16 23.96 -3.39 10.47
C THR A 16 22.77 -3.09 9.56
N TRP A 17 22.77 -1.90 8.99
CA TRP A 17 21.72 -1.40 8.12
C TRP A 17 22.33 -0.84 6.83
N SER A 18 21.62 -1.02 5.73
CA SER A 18 21.94 -0.34 4.47
C SER A 18 21.74 1.17 4.59
N GLU A 19 22.29 1.89 3.61
CA GLU A 19 21.91 3.27 3.32
C GLU A 19 20.41 3.37 2.97
N ASP A 20 19.88 4.59 3.14
CA ASP A 20 18.49 4.90 2.80
C ASP A 20 18.32 4.99 1.28
N VAL A 21 17.30 4.32 0.74
CA VAL A 21 16.94 4.32 -0.67
C VAL A 21 15.59 5.00 -0.84
N ARG A 22 15.53 6.10 -1.59
CA ARG A 22 14.26 6.78 -1.92
C ARG A 22 13.41 5.87 -2.81
N LEU A 23 12.17 5.61 -2.39
CA LEU A 23 11.22 4.79 -3.15
C LEU A 23 10.33 5.59 -4.09
N THR A 24 10.18 6.88 -3.82
CA THR A 24 9.27 7.81 -4.49
C THR A 24 9.90 8.53 -5.66
N PRO A 25 9.09 9.17 -6.54
CA PRO A 25 9.60 10.02 -7.62
C PRO A 25 10.33 11.25 -7.08
N GLU A 26 11.23 11.83 -7.88
CA GLU A 26 11.86 13.12 -7.58
C GLU A 26 10.95 14.29 -7.99
N ASP A 27 9.87 14.51 -7.24
CA ASP A 27 8.95 15.61 -7.47
C ASP A 27 8.61 16.36 -6.17
N SER A 28 7.56 17.19 -6.18
CA SER A 28 7.12 18.00 -5.03
C SER A 28 5.86 17.44 -4.34
N ILE A 29 5.46 16.21 -4.66
CA ILE A 29 4.28 15.55 -4.12
C ILE A 29 4.64 14.88 -2.79
N THR A 30 3.83 15.10 -1.76
CA THR A 30 4.08 14.48 -0.44
C THR A 30 3.69 13.01 -0.48
N ALA A 31 4.61 12.12 -0.11
CA ALA A 31 4.36 10.69 0.06
C ALA A 31 4.27 10.30 1.54
N VAL A 32 3.16 9.67 1.93
CA VAL A 32 2.83 9.33 3.32
C VAL A 32 2.21 7.94 3.44
N LEU A 33 2.10 7.46 4.68
CA LEU A 33 1.42 6.21 5.04
C LEU A 33 1.94 4.99 4.27
N PRO A 34 3.26 4.72 4.28
CA PRO A 34 3.80 3.56 3.60
C PRO A 34 3.35 2.26 4.28
N SER A 35 3.17 1.20 3.48
CA SER A 35 2.95 -0.16 3.94
C SER A 35 3.82 -1.10 3.11
N ILE A 36 4.43 -2.10 3.77
CA ILE A 36 5.36 -3.05 3.17
C ILE A 36 4.92 -4.49 3.43
N ALA A 37 5.08 -5.35 2.43
CA ALA A 37 4.90 -6.80 2.54
C ALA A 37 6.03 -7.53 1.81
N VAL A 38 6.45 -8.68 2.37
CA VAL A 38 7.59 -9.45 1.87
C VAL A 38 7.22 -10.91 1.72
N TRP A 39 7.63 -11.54 0.63
CA TRP A 39 7.56 -12.99 0.43
C TRP A 39 8.79 -13.50 -0.35
N GLY A 40 9.65 -14.28 0.31
CA GLY A 40 10.95 -14.63 -0.24
C GLY A 40 11.81 -13.38 -0.44
N SER A 41 12.40 -13.21 -1.62
CA SER A 41 13.11 -11.98 -2.03
C SER A 41 12.20 -10.86 -2.53
N ASN A 42 10.90 -11.12 -2.70
CA ASN A 42 9.99 -10.12 -3.24
C ASN A 42 9.54 -9.18 -2.13
N ILE A 43 9.74 -7.87 -2.37
CA ILE A 43 9.32 -6.79 -1.50
C ILE A 43 8.30 -5.94 -2.26
N HIS A 44 7.18 -5.66 -1.60
CA HIS A 44 6.08 -4.88 -2.14
C HIS A 44 5.83 -3.71 -1.20
N VAL A 45 5.89 -2.49 -1.73
CA VAL A 45 5.64 -1.27 -0.96
C VAL A 45 4.52 -0.50 -1.63
N VAL A 46 3.59 0.00 -0.81
CA VAL A 46 2.56 0.94 -1.22
C VAL A 46 2.65 2.19 -0.37
N TRP A 47 2.28 3.33 -0.93
CA TRP A 47 2.18 4.59 -0.19
C TRP A 47 1.06 5.44 -0.77
N LYS A 48 0.70 6.48 -0.04
CA LYS A 48 -0.22 7.52 -0.51
C LYS A 48 0.59 8.73 -0.95
N GLU A 49 0.36 9.20 -2.16
CA GLU A 49 0.79 10.52 -2.63
C GLU A 49 -0.32 11.54 -2.47
N GLN A 50 0.01 12.76 -2.07
CA GLN A 50 -0.97 13.83 -1.87
C GLN A 50 -0.46 15.24 -2.17
N THR A 51 -1.32 15.98 -2.87
CA THR A 51 -1.37 17.44 -2.96
C THR A 51 -2.82 17.90 -2.81
N VAL A 52 -3.08 19.21 -2.90
CA VAL A 52 -4.45 19.76 -2.93
C VAL A 52 -5.27 19.25 -4.13
N TYR A 53 -4.61 18.88 -5.24
CA TYR A 53 -5.27 18.53 -6.50
C TYR A 53 -4.97 17.11 -6.99
N TYR A 54 -4.20 16.34 -6.22
CA TYR A 54 -3.76 15.02 -6.62
C TYR A 54 -3.67 14.12 -5.41
N LEU A 55 -4.38 13.00 -5.46
CA LEU A 55 -4.34 11.97 -4.45
C LEU A 55 -4.16 10.63 -5.16
N ALA A 56 -3.14 9.86 -4.76
CA ALA A 56 -2.86 8.58 -5.38
C ALA A 56 -2.44 7.53 -4.37
N ILE A 57 -2.73 6.27 -4.69
CA ILE A 57 -2.07 5.12 -4.08
C ILE A 57 -1.07 4.61 -5.09
N CYS A 58 0.19 4.65 -4.70
CA CYS A 58 1.32 4.24 -5.52
C CYS A 58 1.88 2.92 -4.99
N TYR A 59 2.54 2.18 -5.87
CA TYR A 59 3.12 0.88 -5.62
C TYR A 59 4.51 0.80 -6.25
N ARG A 60 5.44 0.15 -5.55
CA ARG A 60 6.74 -0.22 -6.09
C ARG A 60 7.16 -1.56 -5.52
N LYS A 61 7.95 -2.31 -6.30
CA LYS A 61 8.48 -3.60 -5.87
C LYS A 61 9.96 -3.76 -6.13
N SER A 62 10.53 -4.71 -5.43
CA SER A 62 11.83 -5.30 -5.67
C SER A 62 11.69 -6.82 -5.69
N GLU A 63 12.45 -7.50 -6.54
CA GLU A 63 12.46 -8.97 -6.66
C GLU A 63 13.76 -9.60 -6.11
N ASP A 64 14.71 -8.78 -5.66
CA ASP A 64 16.06 -9.14 -5.22
C ASP A 64 16.34 -8.76 -3.75
N GLY A 65 15.30 -8.67 -2.92
CA GLY A 65 15.44 -8.35 -1.50
C GLY A 65 15.71 -6.86 -1.23
N GLY A 66 15.34 -5.98 -2.16
CA GLY A 66 15.45 -4.53 -2.02
C GLY A 66 16.80 -3.97 -2.43
N GLU A 67 17.54 -4.66 -3.31
CA GLU A 67 18.76 -4.12 -3.94
C GLU A 67 18.40 -3.24 -5.13
N ILE A 68 17.51 -3.72 -5.99
CA ILE A 68 16.99 -2.99 -7.14
C ILE A 68 15.48 -2.85 -7.01
N TRP A 69 15.00 -1.64 -7.27
CA TRP A 69 13.58 -1.29 -7.23
C TRP A 69 13.07 -1.00 -8.64
N GLY A 70 11.98 -1.67 -9.03
CA GLY A 70 11.33 -1.49 -10.33
C GLY A 70 10.66 -0.12 -10.49
N SER A 71 9.91 0.04 -11.58
CA SER A 71 9.09 1.24 -11.82
C SER A 71 7.99 1.41 -10.78
N ILE A 72 7.51 2.63 -10.64
CA ILE A 72 6.38 2.98 -9.79
C ILE A 72 5.09 2.81 -10.59
N ASP A 73 4.12 2.09 -10.02
CA ASP A 73 2.76 1.99 -10.53
C ASP A 73 1.83 2.91 -9.74
N THR A 74 0.98 3.67 -10.42
CA THR A 74 -0.15 4.36 -9.80
C THR A 74 -1.37 3.42 -9.80
N ILE A 75 -1.70 2.86 -8.65
CA ILE A 75 -2.79 1.90 -8.47
C ILE A 75 -4.15 2.60 -8.52
N PHE A 76 -4.26 3.72 -7.80
CA PHE A 76 -5.45 4.54 -7.76
C PHE A 76 -5.07 6.01 -7.87
N LYS A 77 -5.89 6.82 -8.54
CA LYS A 77 -5.71 8.29 -8.60
C LYS A 77 -7.04 9.04 -8.67
N THR A 78 -7.03 10.28 -8.21
CA THR A 78 -8.19 11.18 -8.14
C THR A 78 -7.74 12.62 -7.92
N ASN A 79 -8.57 13.58 -8.32
CA ASN A 79 -8.23 15.02 -8.27
C ASN A 79 -8.96 15.79 -7.15
N GLN A 80 -9.98 15.20 -6.50
CA GLN A 80 -10.86 15.94 -5.58
C GLN A 80 -11.33 15.10 -4.37
N ASP A 81 -11.76 13.86 -4.59
CA ASP A 81 -12.19 12.94 -3.51
C ASP A 81 -11.16 11.85 -3.27
N GLY A 82 -10.69 11.73 -2.03
CA GLY A 82 -9.40 11.14 -1.69
C GLY A 82 -9.27 9.63 -1.52
N TRP A 83 -8.02 9.26 -1.24
CA TRP A 83 -7.57 7.97 -0.73
C TRP A 83 -6.92 8.20 0.65
N TYR A 84 -7.11 7.26 1.56
CA TYR A 84 -6.39 7.24 2.85
C TYR A 84 -5.40 6.07 2.87
N HIS A 85 -5.20 5.51 4.06
CA HIS A 85 -4.17 4.54 4.36
C HIS A 85 -4.24 3.34 3.40
N PRO A 86 -3.17 3.06 2.64
CA PRO A 86 -3.06 1.84 1.87
C PRO A 86 -2.47 0.70 2.72
N TRP A 87 -2.87 -0.53 2.43
CA TRP A 87 -2.28 -1.73 2.98
C TRP A 87 -1.91 -2.69 1.86
N VAL A 88 -0.76 -3.34 1.99
CA VAL A 88 -0.30 -4.37 1.06
C VAL A 88 -0.06 -5.70 1.78
N SER A 89 -0.29 -6.81 1.07
CA SER A 89 0.14 -8.14 1.48
C SER A 89 0.51 -8.98 0.27
N ALA A 90 1.52 -9.83 0.44
CA ALA A 90 2.05 -10.67 -0.61
C ALA A 90 2.19 -12.12 -0.13
N ARG A 91 1.93 -13.07 -1.04
CA ARG A 91 2.23 -14.49 -0.85
C ARG A 91 2.29 -15.20 -2.20
N ASN A 92 3.38 -15.95 -2.42
CA ASN A 92 3.72 -16.48 -3.73
C ASN A 92 3.69 -15.34 -4.75
N ASN A 93 2.99 -15.51 -5.87
CA ASN A 93 2.84 -14.46 -6.89
C ASN A 93 1.63 -13.55 -6.65
N ASN A 94 0.90 -13.71 -5.54
CA ASN A 94 -0.27 -12.89 -5.27
C ASN A 94 0.11 -11.66 -4.45
N VAL A 95 -0.31 -10.49 -4.91
CA VAL A 95 -0.21 -9.22 -4.19
C VAL A 95 -1.61 -8.65 -4.03
N PHE A 96 -1.94 -8.20 -2.83
CA PHE A 96 -3.24 -7.64 -2.48
C PHE A 96 -3.03 -6.24 -1.94
N ILE A 97 -3.74 -5.27 -2.50
CA ILE A 97 -3.74 -3.89 -2.03
C ILE A 97 -5.16 -3.51 -1.63
N VAL A 98 -5.30 -2.93 -0.44
CA VAL A 98 -6.56 -2.32 0.01
C VAL A 98 -6.30 -0.86 0.36
N ALA A 99 -7.22 0.01 -0.02
CA ALA A 99 -7.19 1.42 0.37
C ALA A 99 -8.60 1.90 0.74
N ILE A 100 -8.68 2.88 1.64
CA ILE A 100 -9.94 3.57 1.94
C ILE A 100 -10.11 4.71 0.93
N LYS A 101 -11.21 4.71 0.20
CA LYS A 101 -11.68 5.81 -0.65
C LYS A 101 -12.56 6.75 0.17
N SER A 102 -12.31 8.06 0.09
CA SER A 102 -13.14 9.10 0.68
C SER A 102 -14.51 9.17 -0.01
N GLY A 103 -15.56 9.35 0.79
CA GLY A 103 -16.97 9.43 0.35
C GLY A 103 -17.92 9.33 1.56
N SER A 104 -19.23 9.43 1.35
CA SER A 104 -20.25 9.34 2.41
C SER A 104 -20.29 7.94 3.05
N GLY A 105 -19.41 7.72 4.03
CA GLY A 105 -19.29 6.51 4.83
C GLY A 105 -17.95 5.79 4.77
N GLY A 106 -16.98 6.25 3.96
CA GLY A 106 -15.71 5.55 3.73
C GLY A 106 -15.89 4.20 3.01
N GLN A 107 -15.14 3.98 1.95
CA GLN A 107 -15.28 2.77 1.13
C GLN A 107 -13.96 2.03 1.04
N LEU A 108 -13.93 0.75 1.38
CA LEU A 108 -12.74 -0.07 1.12
C LEU A 108 -12.74 -0.52 -0.33
N VAL A 109 -11.67 -0.19 -1.03
CA VAL A 109 -11.40 -0.64 -2.39
C VAL A 109 -10.22 -1.60 -2.35
N PHE A 110 -10.39 -2.72 -3.04
CA PHE A 110 -9.44 -3.81 -3.11
C PHE A 110 -8.97 -4.01 -4.55
N VAL A 111 -7.69 -4.28 -4.73
CA VAL A 111 -7.14 -4.74 -5.99
C VAL A 111 -6.14 -5.88 -5.75
N LYS A 112 -6.04 -6.77 -6.73
CA LYS A 112 -5.17 -7.94 -6.66
C LYS A 112 -4.30 -8.05 -7.91
N SER A 113 -3.07 -8.46 -7.71
CA SER A 113 -2.21 -9.05 -8.74
C SER A 113 -2.04 -10.55 -8.48
N THR A 114 -1.98 -11.35 -9.54
CA THR A 114 -1.64 -12.79 -9.50
C THR A 114 -0.29 -13.11 -10.14
N ASN A 115 0.45 -12.07 -10.56
CA ASN A 115 1.71 -12.17 -11.30
C ASN A 115 2.79 -11.28 -10.68
N ASN A 116 2.91 -11.31 -9.36
CA ASN A 116 3.94 -10.59 -8.59
C ASN A 116 3.91 -9.07 -8.78
N GLY A 117 2.71 -8.49 -8.93
CA GLY A 117 2.52 -7.06 -9.15
C GLY A 117 3.01 -6.56 -10.50
N ASN A 118 3.02 -7.42 -11.53
CA ASN A 118 3.28 -7.00 -12.92
C ASN A 118 2.02 -6.47 -13.60
N SER A 119 0.84 -6.92 -13.18
CA SER A 119 -0.44 -6.33 -13.58
C SER A 119 -1.50 -6.50 -12.49
N TRP A 120 -2.53 -5.67 -12.58
CA TRP A 120 -3.59 -5.56 -11.60
C TRP A 120 -4.94 -5.93 -12.23
N MET A 121 -5.73 -6.72 -11.50
CA MET A 121 -7.12 -6.97 -11.88
C MET A 121 -7.97 -5.71 -11.68
N SER A 122 -9.21 -5.72 -12.17
CA SER A 122 -10.15 -4.61 -11.94
C SER A 122 -10.41 -4.41 -10.43
N PRO A 123 -10.40 -3.15 -9.93
CA PRO A 123 -10.69 -2.86 -8.53
C PRO A 123 -12.10 -3.29 -8.10
N GLN A 124 -12.22 -3.77 -6.87
CA GLN A 124 -13.48 -4.20 -6.26
C GLN A 124 -13.82 -3.33 -5.05
N LEU A 125 -15.08 -2.91 -4.95
CA LEU A 125 -15.62 -2.25 -3.77
C LEU A 125 -16.06 -3.33 -2.76
N ILE A 126 -15.51 -3.30 -1.55
CA ILE A 126 -15.73 -4.37 -0.56
C ILE A 126 -16.88 -4.03 0.39
N THR A 127 -16.93 -2.83 0.96
CA THR A 127 -17.98 -2.43 1.91
C THR A 127 -17.97 -0.91 2.17
N LYS A 128 -19.05 -0.40 2.78
CA LYS A 128 -19.06 0.89 3.51
C LYS A 128 -18.46 0.67 4.89
N ALA A 129 -17.14 0.68 4.99
CA ALA A 129 -16.45 0.61 6.27
C ALA A 129 -15.14 1.38 6.19
N ILE A 130 -14.73 1.92 7.33
CA ILE A 130 -13.43 2.58 7.56
C ILE A 130 -12.46 1.67 8.32
N ASP A 131 -12.85 0.41 8.53
CA ASP A 131 -12.14 -0.52 9.39
C ASP A 131 -10.79 -0.95 8.81
N LEU A 132 -9.83 -1.22 9.69
CA LEU A 132 -8.46 -1.58 9.33
C LEU A 132 -8.44 -3.00 8.70
N PRO A 133 -8.30 -3.13 7.37
CA PRO A 133 -8.17 -4.45 6.76
C PRO A 133 -6.86 -5.08 7.25
N ARG A 134 -6.92 -6.35 7.62
CA ARG A 134 -5.76 -7.18 7.89
C ARG A 134 -5.68 -8.22 6.80
N ILE A 135 -4.59 -8.24 6.06
CA ILE A 135 -4.39 -9.24 5.02
C ILE A 135 -3.34 -10.23 5.52
N LYS A 136 -3.72 -11.50 5.64
CA LYS A 136 -2.82 -12.57 6.11
C LYS A 136 -3.09 -13.84 5.31
N ASN A 137 -2.04 -14.57 4.93
CA ASN A 137 -2.16 -15.87 4.26
C ASN A 137 -3.02 -15.85 2.96
N SER A 138 -2.89 -14.80 2.13
CA SER A 138 -3.71 -14.60 0.92
C SER A 138 -5.22 -14.44 1.15
N LYS A 139 -5.61 -14.11 2.39
CA LYS A 139 -6.99 -13.80 2.76
C LYS A 139 -7.04 -12.37 3.30
N VAL A 140 -8.06 -11.63 2.88
CA VAL A 140 -8.39 -10.31 3.43
C VAL A 140 -9.36 -10.53 4.58
N TYR A 141 -8.99 -10.08 5.76
CA TYR A 141 -9.83 -10.07 6.95
C TYR A 141 -10.21 -8.62 7.26
N LEU A 142 -11.49 -8.39 7.54
CA LEU A 142 -12.00 -7.11 8.00
C LEU A 142 -12.39 -7.29 9.47
N LEU A 143 -11.90 -6.41 10.34
CA LEU A 143 -12.27 -6.40 11.75
C LEU A 143 -13.12 -5.17 12.01
N ASN A 144 -14.40 -5.36 12.31
CA ASN A 144 -15.32 -4.26 12.55
C ASN A 144 -15.49 -4.02 14.06
N LYS A 145 -15.63 -2.76 14.47
CA LYS A 145 -16.04 -2.39 15.83
C LYS A 145 -17.42 -1.75 15.79
N GLU A 146 -18.41 -2.43 16.38
CA GLU A 146 -19.74 -1.85 16.60
C GLU A 146 -19.91 -1.37 18.03
N ARG A 147 -20.70 -0.31 18.23
CA ARG A 147 -21.07 0.16 19.57
C ARG A 147 -22.17 -0.75 20.10
N SER A 148 -21.94 -1.36 21.27
CA SER A 148 -22.96 -2.15 21.97
C SER A 148 -24.26 -1.35 22.10
N LYS A 149 -25.37 -1.90 21.60
CA LYS A 149 -26.70 -1.40 21.96
C LYS A 149 -26.96 -1.89 23.38
N ASN A 150 -27.01 -0.97 24.33
CA ASN A 150 -27.50 -1.30 25.66
C ASN A 150 -28.95 -1.78 25.51
N VAL A 151 -29.23 -3.02 25.90
CA VAL A 151 -30.58 -3.56 26.10
C VAL A 151 -30.97 -3.27 27.54
#